data_AF-A0A382AN69-F1
#
_entry.id   AF-A0A382AN69-F1
#
_cell.length_a   1.000
_cell.length_b   1.000
_cell.length_c   1.000
_cell.angle_alpha   90.00
_cell.angle_beta   90.00
_cell.angle_gamma   90.00
#
_symmetry.space_group_name_H-M   'P 1'
#
loop_
_entity.id
_entity.type
_entity.pdbx_description
1 polymer ?
#
loop_
_entity_poly.entity_id
_entity_poly.type
_entity_poly.pdbx_seq_one_letter_code
_entity_poly.pdbx_strand_id
1 'polypeptide(L)' 'MLNRIYRLFWLVLVLLVIFLDRQNHYWVIATILLLLLLSTLAVLRSLESRNQWRTFIKEESLDDDIP' A
#
# COMPACT_ATOMS: atom_id res chain seq x y z
N MET A 1 -12.60 0.44 3.57
CA MET A 1 -12.22 0.51 2.14
C MET A 1 -10.78 0.03 1.88
N LEU A 2 -9.80 0.48 2.67
CA LEU A 2 -8.37 0.10 2.61
C LEU A 2 -8.06 -1.41 2.71
N ASN A 3 -8.93 -2.23 3.31
CA ASN A 3 -8.75 -3.68 3.40
C ASN A 3 -8.89 -4.41 2.04
N ARG A 4 -9.67 -3.85 1.10
CA ARG A 4 -9.82 -4.39 -0.26
C ARG A 4 -8.52 -4.26 -1.08
N ILE A 5 -7.82 -3.13 -0.92
CA ILE A 5 -6.56 -2.85 -1.63
C ILE A 5 -5.46 -3.81 -1.17
N TYR A 6 -5.40 -4.14 0.13
CA TYR A 6 -4.43 -5.10 0.67
C TYR A 6 -4.62 -6.50 0.08
N ARG A 7 -5.88 -6.94 -0.06
CA ARG A 7 -6.20 -8.24 -0.67
C ARG A 7 -5.81 -8.31 -2.15
N LEU A 8 -5.92 -7.19 -2.88
CA LEU A 8 -5.44 -7.08 -4.28
C LEU A 8 -3.91 -7.11 -4.36
N PHE A 9 -3.22 -6.41 -3.45
CA PHE A 9 -1.75 -6.42 -3.37
C PHE A 9 -1.20 -7.83 -3.19
N TRP A 10 -1.85 -8.62 -2.33
CA TRP A 10 -1.43 -9.98 -2.04
C TRP A 10 -1.61 -10.91 -3.26
N LEU A 11 -2.74 -10.79 -3.97
CA LEU A 11 -2.98 -11.55 -5.20
C LEU A 11 -1.97 -11.19 -6.31
N VAL A 12 -1.66 -9.90 -6.48
CA VAL A 12 -0.65 -9.45 -7.45
C VAL A 12 0.72 -10.02 -7.11
N LEU A 13 1.10 -10.03 -5.83
CA LEU A 13 2.37 -10.62 -5.37
C LEU A 13 2.47 -12.10 -5.69
N VAL A 14 1.42 -12.88 -5.41
CA VAL A 14 1.40 -14.32 -5.69
C VAL A 14 1.47 -14.59 -7.19
N LEU A 15 0.72 -13.83 -7.99
CA LEU A 15 0.78 -13.91 -9.45
C LEU A 15 2.20 -13.63 -9.95
N LEU A 16 2.87 -12.62 -9.38
CA LEU A 16 4.24 -12.25 -9.71
C LEU A 16 5.21 -13.42 -9.44
N VAL A 17 5.11 -14.06 -8.28
CA VAL A 17 5.99 -15.21 -7.92
C VAL A 17 5.79 -16.40 -8.85
N ILE A 18 4.56 -16.69 -9.27
CA ILE A 18 4.26 -17.82 -10.17
C ILE A 18 4.72 -17.55 -11.61
N PHE A 19 4.59 -16.30 -12.07
CA PHE A 19 4.92 -15.90 -13.43
C PHE A 19 6.35 -15.36 -13.61
N LEU A 20 7.18 -15.39 -12.55
CA LEU A 20 8.55 -14.87 -12.59
C LEU A 20 9.49 -15.83 -13.34
N ASP A 21 9.45 -15.78 -14.67
CA ASP A 21 10.49 -16.36 -15.50
C ASP A 21 11.71 -15.43 -15.51
N ARG A 22 12.73 -15.79 -14.71
CA ARG A 22 13.95 -14.99 -14.54
C ARG A 22 14.93 -15.13 -15.72
N GLN A 23 14.72 -16.06 -16.65
CA GLN A 23 15.61 -16.21 -17.81
C GLN A 23 15.37 -15.13 -18.87
N ASN A 24 14.18 -14.53 -18.89
CA ASN A 24 13.84 -13.50 -19.85
C ASN A 24 14.02 -12.11 -19.26
N HIS A 25 14.96 -11.35 -19.83
CA HIS A 25 15.33 -10.01 -19.37
C HIS A 25 14.14 -9.03 -19.34
N TYR A 26 13.17 -9.18 -20.25
CA TYR A 26 11.96 -8.36 -20.27
C TYR A 26 11.09 -8.57 -19.03
N TRP A 27 10.97 -9.82 -18.54
CA TRP A 27 10.19 -10.14 -17.35
C TRP A 27 10.87 -9.64 -16.07
N VAL A 28 12.20 -9.65 -16.02
CA VAL A 28 12.97 -9.05 -14.93
C VAL A 28 12.70 -7.53 -14.84
N ILE A 29 12.71 -6.82 -15.96
CA ILE A 29 12.45 -5.38 -15.98
C ILE A 29 11.00 -5.07 -15.62
N ALA A 30 10.04 -5.82 -16.16
CA ALA A 30 8.62 -5.66 -15.86
C ALA A 30 8.33 -5.85 -14.37
N THR A 31 8.97 -6.84 -13.74
CA THR A 31 8.79 -7.13 -12.32
C THR A 31 9.42 -6.07 -11.43
N ILE A 32 10.58 -5.51 -11.80
CA ILE A 32 11.18 -4.34 -11.11
C ILE A 32 10.27 -3.13 -11.18
N LEU A 33 9.72 -2.79 -12.35
CA LEU A 33 8.78 -1.68 -12.53
C LEU A 33 7.51 -1.87 -11.69
N LEU A 34 6.96 -3.09 -11.70
CA LEU A 34 5.78 -3.44 -10.91
C LEU A 34 6.07 -3.33 -9.40
N LEU A 35 7.22 -3.79 -8.94
CA LEU A 35 7.64 -3.66 -7.54
C LEU A 35 7.80 -2.19 -7.13
N LEU A 36 8.32 -1.34 -8.00
CA LEU A 36 8.39 0.11 -7.75
C LEU A 36 6.99 0.72 -7.60
N LEU A 37 6.06 0.39 -8.49
CA LEU A 37 4.66 0.86 -8.39
C LEU A 37 4.01 0.39 -7.08
N LEU A 38 4.19 -0.89 -6.73
CA LEU A 38 3.71 -1.46 -5.47
C LEU A 38 4.32 -0.73 -4.26
N SER A 39 5.62 -0.42 -4.31
CA SER A 39 6.31 0.34 -3.26
C SER A 39 5.74 1.75 -3.12
N THR A 40 5.55 2.48 -4.22
CA THR A 40 4.95 3.82 -4.20
C THR A 40 3.54 3.81 -3.60
N LEU A 41 2.70 2.85 -4.02
CA LEU A 41 1.36 2.66 -3.46
C LEU A 41 1.40 2.33 -1.96
N ALA A 42 2.39 1.54 -1.51
CA ALA A 42 2.58 1.23 -0.09
C ALA A 42 2.98 2.47 0.73
N VAL A 43 3.85 3.33 0.18
CA VAL A 43 4.22 4.60 0.82
C VAL A 43 3.01 5.53 0.92
N LEU A 44 2.24 5.66 -0.15
CA LEU A 44 0.99 6.45 -0.17
C LEU A 44 0.00 5.97 0.91
N ARG A 45 -0.12 4.65 1.06
CA ARG A 45 -0.92 4.05 2.14
C ARG A 45 -0.38 4.40 3.53
N SER A 46 0.94 4.39 3.72
CA SER A 46 1.54 4.76 5.01
C SER A 46 1.23 6.21 5.37
N LEU A 47 1.19 7.09 4.38
CA LEU A 47 0.83 8.50 4.56
C LEU A 47 -0.65 8.63 4.93
N GLU A 48 -1.55 7.93 4.24
CA GLU A 48 -2.98 7.92 4.57
C GLU A 48 -3.22 7.40 6.00
N SER A 49 -2.59 6.30 6.40
CA SER A 49 -2.71 5.77 7.77
C SER A 49 -2.26 6.78 8.83
N ARG A 50 -1.22 7.57 8.54
CA ARG A 50 -0.76 8.63 9.43
C ARG A 50 -1.68 9.85 9.42
N ASN A 51 -2.31 10.16 8.28
CA ASN A 51 -3.29 11.23 8.18
C ASN A 51 -4.54 10.90 9.01
N GLN A 52 -5.04 9.66 8.90
CA GLN A 52 -6.13 9.15 9.73
C GLN A 52 -5.80 9.27 11.22
N TRP A 53 -4.59 8.87 11.63
CA TRP A 53 -4.12 9.02 13.02
C TRP A 53 -4.15 10.47 13.53
N ARG A 54 -3.76 11.43 12.68
CA ARG A 54 -3.84 12.86 13.02
C ARG A 54 -5.27 13.37 13.20
N THR A 55 -6.20 12.87 12.39
CA THR A 55 -7.62 13.23 12.53
C THR A 55 -8.18 12.70 13.84
N PHE A 56 -7.89 11.44 14.21
CA PHE A 56 -8.35 10.86 15.48
C PHE A 56 -7.85 11.65 16.69
N ILE A 57 -6.57 12.04 16.74
CA ILE A 57 -6.04 12.85 17.85
C ILE A 57 -6.71 14.22 17.93
N LYS A 58 -7.00 14.83 16.78
CA LYS A 58 -7.65 16.15 16.75
C LYS A 58 -9.11 16.08 17.19
N GLU A 59 -9.80 15.02 16.83
CA GLU A 59 -11.20 14.78 17.20
C GLU A 59 -11.32 14.46 18.70
N GLU A 60 -10.40 13.65 19.23
CA GLU A 60 -10.27 13.38 20.67
C GLU A 60 -9.99 14.67 21.48
N SER A 61 -9.07 15.53 21.03
CA SER A 61 -8.81 16.80 21.70
C SER A 61 -9.97 17.80 21.65
N LEU A 62 -10.85 17.70 20.65
CA LEU A 62 -12.01 18.61 20.50
C LEU A 62 -13.20 18.15 21.36
N ASP A 63 -13.29 16.86 21.69
CA ASP A 63 -14.33 16.30 22.56
C ASP A 63 -14.05 16.62 24.03
N ASP A 64 -12.78 16.62 24.45
CA ASP A 64 -12.34 17.04 25.80
C ASP A 64 -12.56 18.55 26.07
N ASP A 65 -12.76 19.37 25.04
CA ASP A 65 -13.02 20.82 25.12
C ASP A 65 -14.54 21.16 25.21
N ILE A 66 -15.44 20.17 25.24
CA ILE A 66 -16.88 20.37 25.46
C ILE A 66 -17.17 20.20 26.98
N PRO A 67 -17.57 21.27 27.71
CA PRO A 67 -17.77 21.25 29.16
C PRO A 67 -19.01 20.47 29.63
#